data_AF-A0A3B8MPW6-F1
#
_entry.id   AF-A0A3B8MPW6-F1
#
_cell.length_a   1.000
_cell.length_b   1.000
_cell.length_c   1.000
_cell.angle_alpha   90.00
_cell.angle_beta   90.00
_cell.angle_gamma   90.00
#
_symmetry.space_group_name_H-M   'P 1'
#
loop_
_entity.id
_entity.type
_entity.pdbx_description
1 polymer ?
#
loop_
_entity_poly.entity_id
_entity_poly.type
_entity_poly.pdbx_seq_one_letter_code
_entity_poly.pdbx_strand_id
1 'polypeptide(L)' 'MDLAGGDFRVYPGFLALRGITVKTGDFDGDGETGFQDFLVFAAAFGTLTGDEGFLRAADLDRSGDVGFSDFLLFAAAFGT' A
#
# COMPACT_ATOMS: atom_id res chain seq x y z
N MET A 1 -21.68 -21.24 -17.74
CA MET A 1 -21.78 -22.09 -16.54
C MET A 1 -21.64 -21.19 -15.34
N ASP A 2 -22.64 -21.20 -14.48
CA ASP A 2 -22.71 -20.44 -13.24
C ASP A 2 -21.83 -21.11 -12.17
N LEU A 3 -20.82 -20.38 -11.72
CA LEU A 3 -20.09 -20.62 -10.48
C LEU A 3 -19.99 -19.26 -9.75
N ALA A 4 -21.09 -18.81 -9.14
CA ALA A 4 -21.14 -17.88 -8.00
C ALA A 4 -20.06 -16.77 -7.95
N GLY A 5 -20.10 -15.83 -8.90
CA GLY A 5 -20.29 -14.40 -8.61
C GLY A 5 -19.19 -13.55 -7.95
N GLY A 6 -17.90 -13.80 -8.18
CA GLY A 6 -16.85 -12.83 -7.84
C GLY A 6 -16.60 -11.82 -8.97
N ASP A 7 -17.20 -10.62 -8.89
CA ASP A 7 -17.01 -9.51 -9.86
C ASP A 7 -15.59 -8.91 -9.73
N PHE A 8 -14.62 -9.53 -10.38
CA PHE A 8 -13.29 -8.96 -10.57
C PHE A 8 -13.24 -8.17 -11.88
N ARG A 9 -12.86 -6.89 -11.79
CA ARG A 9 -12.71 -6.00 -12.94
C ARG A 9 -11.27 -5.55 -13.05
N VAL A 10 -10.67 -5.82 -14.21
CA VAL A 10 -9.30 -5.40 -14.51
C VAL A 10 -9.34 -4.00 -15.12
N TYR A 11 -8.64 -3.05 -14.51
CA TYR A 11 -8.37 -1.74 -15.08
C TYR A 11 -6.87 -1.62 -15.40
N PRO A 12 -6.49 -0.84 -16.42
CA PRO A 12 -5.08 -0.55 -16.64
C PRO A 12 -4.52 0.18 -15.42
N GLY A 13 -3.63 -0.51 -14.69
CA GLY A 13 -2.98 0.02 -13.49
C GLY A 13 -3.51 -0.50 -12.15
N PHE A 14 -4.68 -1.17 -12.09
CA PHE A 14 -5.11 -1.83 -10.85
C PHE A 14 -6.13 -2.94 -11.04
N LEU A 15 -6.17 -3.82 -10.04
CA LEU A 15 -7.16 -4.86 -9.87
C LEU A 15 -8.29 -4.34 -8.97
N ALA A 16 -9.53 -4.35 -9.46
CA ALA A 16 -10.70 -4.01 -8.67
C ALA A 16 -11.52 -5.28 -8.39
N LEU A 17 -11.49 -5.77 -7.15
CA LEU A 17 -12.59 -6.59 -6.64
C LEU A 17 -13.67 -5.60 -6.18
N ARG A 18 -14.96 -5.87 -6.42
CA ARG A 18 -16.01 -4.98 -5.89
C ARG A 18 -15.81 -4.77 -4.38
N GLY A 19 -15.47 -3.53 -3.99
CA GLY A 19 -15.22 -3.14 -2.60
C GLY A 19 -13.77 -3.24 -2.12
N ILE A 20 -12.81 -3.64 -2.95
CA ILE A 20 -11.37 -3.61 -2.63
C ILE A 20 -10.66 -2.79 -3.71
N THR A 21 -10.31 -1.55 -3.35
CA THR A 21 -9.42 -0.69 -4.14
C THR A 21 -8.04 -0.79 -3.49
N VAL A 22 -7.05 -1.32 -4.19
CA VAL A 22 -5.67 -1.29 -3.68
C VAL A 22 -5.09 0.08 -4.02
N LYS A 23 -5.02 0.97 -3.03
CA LYS A 23 -4.35 2.28 -3.17
C LYS A 23 -2.92 2.19 -2.67
N THR A 24 -2.04 2.96 -3.31
CA THR A 24 -0.66 3.10 -2.84
C THR A 24 -0.68 3.74 -1.46
N GLY A 25 -0.08 3.07 -0.48
CA GLY A 25 0.00 3.59 0.88
C GLY A 25 -1.24 3.38 1.74
N ASP A 26 -2.26 2.65 1.26
CA ASP A 26 -3.36 2.14 2.09
C ASP A 26 -2.88 0.85 2.78
N PHE A 27 -2.27 1.02 3.95
CA PHE A 27 -1.62 -0.04 4.71
C PHE A 27 -2.57 -0.70 5.72
N ASP A 28 -3.62 -0.01 6.14
CA ASP A 28 -4.63 -0.56 7.05
C ASP A 28 -5.83 -1.19 6.33
N GLY A 29 -5.98 -0.95 5.02
CA GLY A 29 -6.98 -1.55 4.15
C GLY A 29 -8.35 -0.88 4.24
N ASP A 30 -8.44 0.35 4.74
CA ASP A 30 -9.70 1.09 4.84
C ASP A 30 -10.16 1.72 3.51
N GLY A 31 -9.29 1.67 2.49
CA GLY A 31 -9.57 2.18 1.17
C GLY A 31 -9.22 3.66 0.98
N GLU A 32 -8.54 4.30 1.92
CA GLU A 32 -7.98 5.65 1.84
C GLU A 32 -6.47 5.61 2.12
N THR A 33 -5.71 6.55 1.55
CA THR A 33 -4.30 6.75 1.97
C THR A 33 -4.26 7.93 2.95
N GLY A 34 -4.34 7.64 4.25
CA GLY A 34 -4.61 8.61 5.30
C GLY A 34 -3.55 8.71 6.41
N PHE A 35 -3.92 9.42 7.48
CA PHE A 35 -3.04 9.61 8.63
C PHE A 35 -2.78 8.31 9.40
N GLN A 36 -3.72 7.38 9.40
CA GLN A 36 -3.54 6.08 10.03
C GLN A 36 -2.45 5.27 9.33
N ASP A 37 -2.41 5.31 7.99
CA ASP A 37 -1.34 4.71 7.20
C ASP A 37 0.01 5.38 7.42
N PHE A 38 0.02 6.70 7.61
CA PHE A 38 1.25 7.41 7.97
C PHE A 38 1.86 6.88 9.27
N LEU A 39 1.04 6.52 10.27
CA LEU A 39 1.54 5.92 11.51
C LEU A 39 2.13 4.53 11.28
N VAL A 40 1.53 3.73 10.38
CA VAL A 40 2.08 2.43 9.97
C VAL A 40 3.41 2.61 9.25
N PHE A 41 3.49 3.55 8.30
CA PHE A 41 4.72 3.90 7.60
C PHE A 41 5.81 4.36 8.55
N ALA A 42 5.49 5.29 9.46
CA ALA A 42 6.43 5.85 10.43
C ALA A 42 7.00 4.79 11.37
N ALA A 43 6.24 3.74 11.68
CA ALA A 43 6.72 2.62 12.50
C ALA A 43 7.79 1.77 11.79
N ALA A 44 7.79 1.72 10.46
CA ALA A 44 8.77 0.99 9.65
C ALA A 44 9.90 1.87 9.10
N PHE A 45 9.79 3.19 9.21
CA PHE A 45 10.75 4.11 8.61
C PHE A 45 12.18 3.90 9.13
N GLY A 46 13.14 3.83 8.21
CA GLY A 46 14.56 3.61 8.48
C GLY A 46 14.97 2.14 8.64
N THR A 47 14.06 1.19 8.43
CA THR A 47 14.37 -0.26 8.45
C THR A 47 14.87 -0.75 7.10
N LEU A 48 15.70 -1.80 7.13
CA LEU A 48 16.19 -2.52 5.95
C LEU A 48 15.53 -3.90 5.84
N THR A 49 15.59 -4.47 4.64
CA THR A 49 15.18 -5.87 4.43
C THR A 49 15.91 -6.82 5.38
N GLY A 50 15.14 -7.49 6.23
CA GLY A 50 15.66 -8.44 7.23
C GLY A 50 15.71 -7.88 8.66
N ASP A 51 15.52 -6.58 8.84
CA ASP A 51 15.39 -5.98 10.16
C ASP A 51 14.04 -6.33 10.80
N GLU A 52 14.02 -6.40 12.12
CA GLU A 52 12.78 -6.46 12.88
C GLU A 52 11.98 -5.17 12.65
N GLY A 53 10.69 -5.29 12.30
CA GLY A 53 9.85 -4.15 11.99
C GLY A 53 9.88 -3.70 10.53
N PHE A 54 10.69 -4.33 9.67
CA PHE A 54 10.63 -4.07 8.23
C PHE A 54 9.26 -4.44 7.65
N LEU A 55 8.57 -3.46 7.09
CA LEU A 55 7.31 -3.65 6.38
C LEU A 55 7.55 -3.56 4.88
N ARG A 56 7.51 -4.72 4.21
CA ARG A 56 7.67 -4.81 2.75
C ARG A 56 6.67 -3.95 1.98
N ALA A 57 5.48 -3.71 2.53
CA ALA A 57 4.49 -2.84 1.91
C ALA A 57 4.89 -1.35 1.93
N ALA A 58 5.72 -0.94 2.91
CA ALA A 58 6.20 0.43 3.06
C ALA A 58 7.46 0.73 2.22
N ASP A 59 8.16 -0.30 1.72
CA ASP A 59 9.21 -0.20 0.68
C ASP A 59 8.55 -0.11 -0.70
N LEU A 60 8.05 1.08 -1.01
CA LEU A 60 7.23 1.40 -2.19
C LEU A 60 8.04 1.43 -3.48
N ASP A 61 9.30 1.86 -3.42
CA ASP A 61 10.21 1.87 -4.58
C ASP A 61 10.96 0.54 -4.78
N ARG A 62 10.89 -0.38 -3.81
CA ARG A 62 11.54 -1.70 -3.81
C ARG A 62 13.06 -1.63 -3.79
N SER A 63 13.60 -0.60 -3.14
CA SER A 63 15.04 -0.41 -2.90
C SER A 63 15.58 -1.39 -1.86
N GLY A 64 14.71 -1.92 -1.00
CA GLY A 64 15.08 -2.78 0.12
C GLY A 64 15.27 -2.03 1.44
N ASP A 65 15.04 -0.71 1.47
CA ASP A 65 14.91 0.12 2.68
C ASP A 65 13.57 0.85 2.69
N VAL A 66 13.01 1.11 3.88
CA VAL A 66 11.86 2.01 4.02
C VAL A 66 12.39 3.40 4.30
N GLY A 67 12.61 4.16 3.24
CA GLY A 67 13.40 5.40 3.25
C GLY A 67 12.63 6.65 2.82
N PHE A 68 13.40 7.72 2.60
CA PHE A 68 12.83 9.01 2.19
C PHE A 68 12.22 8.96 0.78
N SER A 69 12.75 8.11 -0.11
CA SER A 69 12.16 7.88 -1.44
C SER A 69 10.73 7.33 -1.32
N ASP A 70 10.52 6.36 -0.42
CA ASP A 70 9.18 5.82 -0.15
C ASP A 70 8.25 6.85 0.46
N PHE A 71 8.76 7.69 1.36
CA PHE A 71 7.96 8.78 1.92
C PHE A 71 7.44 9.73 0.84
N LEU A 72 8.25 10.06 -0.18
CA LEU A 72 7.78 10.90 -1.29
C LEU A 72 6.69 10.22 -2.13
N LEU A 73 6.78 8.90 -2.34
CA LEU A 73 5.75 8.12 -3.02
C LEU A 73 4.45 8.05 -2.20
N PHE A 74 4.57 7.83 -0.89
CA PHE A 74 3.44 7.87 0.05
C PHE A 74 2.77 9.26 0.05
N ALA A 75 3.56 10.33 0.19
CA ALA A 75 3.07 11.70 0.21
C ALA A 75 2.35 12.10 -1.09
N ALA A 76 2.78 11.55 -2.23
CA ALA A 76 2.12 11.78 -3.52
C ALA A 76 0.74 11.10 -3.61
N ALA A 77 0.50 10.05 -2.81
CA ALA A 77 -0.77 9.33 -2.72
C ALA A 77 -1.65 9.80 -1.55
N PHE A 78 -1.14 10.64 -0.65
CA PHE A 78 -1.84 11.04 0.57
C PHE A 78 -3.16 11.78 0.28
N GLY A 79 -4.22 11.38 0.98
CA GLY A 79 -5.58 11.92 0.85
C GLY A 79 -6.34 11.39 -0.38
N THR A 80 -5.88 10.30 -1.00
CA THR A 80 -6.58 9.66 -2.13
C THR A 80 -7.55 8.60 -1.69
#